data_AF-A0AAD4P147-F1
#
_entry.id   AF-A0AAD4P147-F1
#
_cell.length_a   1.000
_cell.length_b   1.000
_cell.length_c   1.000
_cell.angle_alpha   90.00
_cell.angle_beta   90.00
_cell.angle_gamma   90.00
#
_symmetry.space_group_name_H-M   'P 1'
#
loop_
_entity.id
_entity.type
_entity.pdbx_description
1 polymer ?
#
loop_
_entity_poly.entity_id
_entity_poly.type
_entity_poly.pdbx_seq_one_letter_code
_entity_poly.pdbx_strand_id
1 'polypeptide(L)'
;MLVSAVKIEVASQIQGSCSLMDLAKFENGAKGGQVLPSYEDEHGGVIVEMKEAMDPNDFALILRCSLSQWKLQGKKGVWIKLPIKLVNLAETAVKEGFLYHHAEPHYLMLVNWIPDTPNTIPANATHRLRIGAIVLNEKRELLVVLEKHGKFKGTGIWKIPTGIVDEGEDIFSGATREVKEETGVDTEFIDVLAFRQMHKTFFEKSDLFFLCMMRPLSFDIQIQDSEIDGAQWMPIDEYAAQPFAQQHSFFKYAADICLAKVEKGYTGFTPRPTTFFNDQISYLYVNEALNL
;
A
#
# COMPACT_ATOMS: atom_id res chain seq x y z
N MET A 1 -12.27 25.58 -9.93
CA MET A 1 -13.70 25.53 -9.55
C MET A 1 -14.17 24.08 -9.70
N LEU A 2 -14.88 23.58 -8.68
CA LEU A 2 -15.47 22.23 -8.55
C LEU A 2 -14.49 21.05 -8.35
N VAL A 3 -13.92 20.94 -7.14
CA VAL A 3 -13.80 19.66 -6.42
C VAL A 3 -14.06 19.95 -4.93
N SER A 4 -15.32 20.21 -4.57
CA SER A 4 -15.78 20.36 -3.19
C SER A 4 -17.29 20.20 -3.15
N ALA A 5 -17.77 18.97 -3.33
CA ALA A 5 -19.20 18.64 -3.14
C ALA A 5 -19.43 17.13 -3.06
N VAL A 6 -18.70 16.41 -2.20
CA VAL A 6 -19.17 15.14 -1.61
C VAL A 6 -18.71 15.09 -0.15
N LYS A 7 -19.04 16.16 0.58
CA LYS A 7 -19.10 16.20 2.05
C LYS A 7 -20.40 16.93 2.32
N ILE A 8 -21.15 16.46 3.32
CA ILE A 8 -22.49 16.92 3.73
C ILE A 8 -23.61 16.15 3.01
N GLU A 9 -23.98 14.97 3.54
CA GLU A 9 -25.39 14.60 3.76
C GLU A 9 -25.63 13.30 4.57
N VAL A 10 -24.75 12.94 5.52
CA VAL A 10 -25.06 11.87 6.50
C VAL A 10 -24.84 12.31 7.96
N ALA A 11 -24.37 13.53 8.19
CA ALA A 11 -23.98 13.99 9.54
C ALA A 11 -25.07 14.73 10.34
N SER A 12 -26.33 14.80 9.87
CA SER A 12 -27.38 15.61 10.54
C SER A 12 -28.41 14.82 11.36
N GLN A 13 -28.25 13.51 11.57
CA GLN A 13 -29.21 12.73 12.36
C GLN A 13 -28.56 11.71 13.31
N ILE A 14 -27.57 12.11 14.12
CA ILE A 14 -27.22 11.32 15.31
C ILE A 14 -26.88 12.27 16.46
N GLN A 15 -27.91 12.75 17.15
CA GLN A 15 -27.78 13.36 18.46
C GLN A 15 -28.47 12.44 19.48
N GLY A 16 -27.85 11.29 19.72
CA GLY A 16 -28.24 10.39 20.81
C GLY A 16 -27.39 10.71 22.03
N SER A 17 -27.81 11.68 22.84
CA SER A 17 -27.26 11.82 24.19
C SER A 17 -27.69 10.60 25.02
N CYS A 18 -26.76 10.02 25.77
CA CYS A 18 -27.07 9.00 26.77
C CYS A 18 -28.09 9.61 27.75
N SER A 19 -29.30 9.03 27.83
CA SER A 19 -30.35 9.59 28.68
C SER A 19 -30.04 9.30 30.15
N LEU A 20 -30.50 10.15 31.07
CA LEU A 20 -30.44 9.88 32.52
C LEU A 20 -31.11 8.54 32.90
N MET A 21 -32.02 8.02 32.07
CA MET A 21 -32.63 6.70 32.25
C MET A 21 -31.69 5.55 31.88
N ASP A 22 -30.76 5.74 30.94
CA ASP A 22 -29.75 4.73 30.58
C ASP A 22 -28.70 4.59 31.69
N LEU A 23 -28.37 5.70 32.36
CA LEU A 23 -27.55 5.70 33.57
C LEU A 23 -28.28 5.08 34.79
N ALA A 24 -29.59 5.29 34.91
CA ALA A 24 -30.38 4.75 36.03
C ALA A 24 -30.61 3.21 35.95
N LYS A 25 -30.61 2.63 34.74
CA LYS A 25 -30.61 1.17 34.57
C LYS A 25 -29.32 0.50 35.05
N PHE A 26 -28.21 1.26 35.12
CA PHE A 26 -26.94 0.78 35.63
C PHE A 26 -26.90 0.66 37.16
N GLU A 27 -27.62 1.51 37.90
CA GLU A 27 -27.54 1.52 39.36
C GLU A 27 -28.27 0.34 40.03
N ASN A 28 -29.23 -0.31 39.36
CA ASN A 28 -30.11 -1.30 39.99
C ASN A 28 -29.95 -2.76 39.53
N GLY A 29 -28.88 -3.11 38.79
CA GLY A 29 -28.70 -4.54 38.45
C GLY A 29 -27.51 -4.98 37.57
N ALA A 30 -26.57 -4.11 37.20
CA ALA A 30 -25.46 -4.48 36.31
C ALA A 30 -24.11 -4.49 37.05
N LYS A 31 -23.28 -5.50 36.76
CA LYS A 31 -21.85 -5.49 37.05
C LYS A 31 -21.27 -4.14 36.61
N GLY A 32 -20.52 -3.47 37.48
CA GLY A 32 -20.09 -2.07 37.30
C GLY A 32 -19.44 -1.78 35.94
N GLY A 33 -19.72 -0.57 35.44
CA GLY A 33 -19.06 0.16 34.34
C GLY A 33 -18.06 -0.63 33.49
N GLN A 34 -18.56 -1.52 32.64
CA GLN A 34 -17.70 -2.32 31.78
C GLN A 34 -17.23 -1.45 30.61
N VAL A 35 -15.94 -1.12 30.59
CA VAL A 35 -15.25 -0.51 29.44
C VAL A 35 -14.64 -1.63 28.61
N LEU A 36 -14.63 -1.46 27.29
CA LEU A 36 -13.96 -2.40 26.39
C LEU A 36 -12.46 -2.50 26.75
N PRO A 37 -11.90 -3.71 26.89
CA PRO A 37 -10.46 -3.87 27.08
C PRO A 37 -9.69 -3.19 25.95
N SER A 38 -8.78 -2.30 26.32
CA SER A 38 -7.99 -1.51 25.36
C SER A 38 -6.59 -1.25 25.89
N TYR A 39 -5.71 -0.83 24.99
CA TYR A 39 -4.40 -0.28 25.30
C TYR A 39 -4.20 1.05 24.57
N GLU A 40 -3.28 1.87 25.06
CA GLU A 40 -3.03 3.20 24.51
C GLU A 40 -2.00 3.16 23.37
N ASP A 41 -2.19 4.02 22.37
CA ASP A 41 -1.15 4.31 21.37
C ASP A 41 -0.25 5.48 21.82
N GLU A 42 0.85 5.70 21.10
CA GLU A 42 1.82 6.76 21.40
C GLU A 42 1.30 8.19 21.13
N HIS A 43 0.08 8.33 20.61
CA HIS A 43 -0.51 9.60 20.18
C HIS A 43 -1.73 10.02 21.04
N GLY A 44 -1.98 9.29 22.14
CA GLY A 44 -3.11 9.54 23.04
C GLY A 44 -4.44 8.99 22.51
N GLY A 45 -4.40 8.04 21.60
CA GLY A 45 -5.52 7.20 21.20
C GLY A 45 -5.61 5.91 22.02
N VAL A 46 -6.61 5.10 21.69
CA VAL A 46 -6.88 3.80 22.33
C VAL A 46 -7.19 2.76 21.25
N ILE A 47 -6.72 1.54 21.47
CA ILE A 47 -6.93 0.42 20.56
C ILE A 47 -7.67 -0.70 21.30
N VAL A 48 -8.81 -1.10 20.74
CA VAL A 48 -9.62 -2.23 21.19
C VAL A 48 -9.38 -3.39 20.24
N GLU A 49 -8.97 -4.53 20.78
CA GLU A 49 -8.92 -5.79 20.04
C GLU A 49 -10.06 -6.69 20.48
N MET A 50 -11.03 -6.89 19.60
CA MET A 50 -12.15 -7.80 19.86
C MET A 50 -11.66 -9.24 19.75
N LYS A 51 -11.88 -10.05 20.80
CA LYS A 51 -11.41 -11.45 20.86
C LYS A 51 -12.56 -12.44 21.03
N GLU A 52 -13.55 -12.08 21.82
CA GLU A 52 -14.67 -12.94 22.18
C GLU A 52 -15.94 -12.53 21.45
N ALA A 53 -16.82 -13.51 21.21
CA ALA A 53 -18.14 -13.25 20.65
C ALA A 53 -18.96 -12.39 21.62
N MET A 54 -19.69 -11.43 21.06
CA MET A 54 -20.51 -10.50 21.81
C MET A 54 -21.82 -10.25 21.06
N ASP A 55 -22.92 -10.07 21.79
CA ASP A 55 -24.17 -9.62 21.20
C ASP A 55 -24.02 -8.16 20.70
N PRO A 56 -24.52 -7.81 19.51
CA PRO A 56 -24.42 -6.45 18.99
C PRO A 56 -25.04 -5.37 19.89
N ASN A 57 -26.09 -5.66 20.67
CA ASN A 57 -26.70 -4.68 21.57
C ASN A 57 -25.83 -4.48 22.83
N ASP A 58 -25.31 -5.56 23.39
CA ASP A 58 -24.36 -5.49 24.52
C ASP A 58 -23.11 -4.71 24.10
N PHE A 59 -22.59 -4.99 22.91
CA PHE A 59 -21.46 -4.27 22.34
C PHE A 59 -21.75 -2.77 22.19
N ALA A 60 -22.93 -2.39 21.69
CA ALA A 60 -23.32 -0.99 21.55
C ALA A 60 -23.33 -0.26 22.91
N LEU A 61 -23.91 -0.88 23.94
CA LEU A 61 -23.98 -0.30 25.28
C LEU A 61 -22.58 -0.10 25.88
N ILE A 62 -21.75 -1.14 25.85
CA ILE A 62 -20.38 -1.10 26.38
C ILE A 62 -19.53 -0.08 25.58
N LEU A 63 -19.69 -0.03 24.25
CA LEU A 63 -18.97 0.91 23.39
C LEU A 63 -19.33 2.37 23.71
N ARG A 64 -20.62 2.70 23.90
CA ARG A 64 -21.06 4.06 24.29
C ARG A 64 -20.51 4.48 25.65
N CYS A 65 -20.52 3.58 26.62
CA CYS A 65 -19.90 3.82 27.93
C CYS A 65 -18.40 4.06 27.79
N SER A 66 -17.72 3.22 27.01
CA SER A 66 -16.28 3.33 26.75
C SER A 66 -15.90 4.65 26.08
N LEU A 67 -16.61 5.05 25.02
CA LEU A 67 -16.41 6.32 24.32
C LEU A 67 -16.58 7.52 25.26
N SER A 68 -17.60 7.49 26.12
CA SER A 68 -17.85 8.55 27.10
C SER A 68 -16.70 8.68 28.09
N GLN A 69 -16.20 7.55 28.61
CA GLN A 69 -15.06 7.53 29.52
C GLN A 69 -13.77 7.99 28.84
N TRP A 70 -13.47 7.50 27.64
CA TRP A 70 -12.28 7.90 26.88
C TRP A 70 -12.31 9.39 26.52
N LYS A 71 -13.49 9.96 26.24
CA LYS A 71 -13.66 11.40 26.03
C LYS A 71 -13.31 12.20 27.30
N LEU A 72 -13.77 11.76 28.48
CA LEU A 72 -13.40 12.39 29.76
C LEU A 72 -11.90 12.27 30.09
N GLN A 73 -11.27 11.19 29.66
CA GLN A 73 -9.83 10.97 29.78
C GLN A 73 -8.99 11.76 28.75
N GLY A 74 -9.63 12.52 27.85
CA GLY A 74 -8.95 13.29 26.81
C GLY A 74 -8.33 12.43 25.71
N LYS A 75 -8.82 11.20 25.50
CA LYS A 75 -8.38 10.35 24.38
C LYS A 75 -8.85 10.91 23.05
N LYS A 76 -8.13 10.53 21.98
CA LYS A 76 -8.33 11.07 20.63
C LYS A 76 -8.87 10.03 19.64
N GLY A 77 -7.98 9.28 18.98
CA GLY A 77 -8.36 8.23 18.05
C GLY A 77 -8.74 6.96 18.80
N VAL A 78 -9.92 6.42 18.53
CA VAL A 78 -10.38 5.12 19.03
C VAL A 78 -10.35 4.15 17.88
N TRP A 79 -9.59 3.07 18.02
CA TRP A 79 -9.43 2.03 17.02
C TRP A 79 -10.13 0.76 17.49
N ILE A 80 -10.83 0.09 16.58
CA ILE A 80 -11.42 -1.22 16.83
C ILE A 80 -10.89 -2.19 15.77
N LYS A 81 -10.05 -3.13 16.21
CA LYS A 81 -9.65 -4.28 15.41
C LYS A 81 -10.68 -5.37 15.59
N LEU A 82 -11.41 -5.65 14.52
CA LEU A 82 -12.52 -6.60 14.51
C LEU A 82 -12.16 -7.82 13.66
N PRO A 83 -11.87 -8.99 14.27
CA PRO A 83 -11.65 -10.22 13.52
C PRO A 83 -12.85 -10.57 12.63
N ILE A 84 -12.59 -11.22 11.48
CA ILE A 84 -13.63 -11.57 10.50
C ILE A 84 -14.78 -12.40 11.09
N LYS A 85 -14.50 -13.22 12.12
CA LYS A 85 -15.50 -14.02 12.83
C LYS A 85 -16.50 -13.19 13.64
N LEU A 86 -16.16 -11.94 13.93
CA LEU A 86 -16.96 -10.98 14.71
C LEU A 86 -17.57 -9.88 13.83
N VAL A 87 -17.70 -10.14 12.51
CA VAL A 87 -18.25 -9.17 11.54
C VAL A 87 -19.66 -8.67 11.90
N ASN A 88 -20.40 -9.45 12.69
CA ASN A 88 -21.71 -9.04 13.23
C ASN A 88 -21.66 -7.76 14.08
N LEU A 89 -20.49 -7.35 14.57
CA LEU A 89 -20.31 -6.12 15.35
C LEU A 89 -19.95 -4.90 14.49
N ALA A 90 -19.60 -5.09 13.20
CA ALA A 90 -19.14 -4.01 12.34
C ALA A 90 -20.23 -2.94 12.11
N GLU A 91 -21.46 -3.39 11.83
CA GLU A 91 -22.62 -2.49 11.65
C GLU A 91 -22.87 -1.66 12.91
N THR A 92 -22.80 -2.29 14.09
CA THR A 92 -22.95 -1.59 15.37
C THR A 92 -21.89 -0.52 15.55
N ALA A 93 -20.62 -0.84 15.33
CA ALA A 93 -19.54 0.15 15.46
C ALA A 93 -19.77 1.35 14.52
N VAL A 94 -20.18 1.11 13.27
CA VAL A 94 -20.49 2.18 12.31
C VAL A 94 -21.65 3.07 12.79
N LYS A 95 -22.71 2.48 13.37
CA LYS A 95 -23.81 3.25 13.97
C LYS A 95 -23.38 4.12 15.15
N GLU A 96 -22.31 3.73 15.85
CA GLU A 96 -21.68 4.52 16.93
C GLU A 96 -20.63 5.52 16.40
N GLY A 97 -20.60 5.78 15.09
CA GLY A 97 -19.76 6.82 14.48
C GLY A 97 -18.37 6.37 14.04
N PHE A 98 -18.08 5.07 14.05
CA PHE A 98 -16.83 4.56 13.49
C PHE A 98 -16.86 4.53 11.96
N LEU A 99 -15.71 4.78 11.36
CA LEU A 99 -15.47 4.65 9.93
C LEU A 99 -14.51 3.50 9.66
N TYR A 100 -14.59 2.90 8.47
CA TYR A 100 -13.59 1.94 8.04
C TYR A 100 -12.27 2.65 7.77
N HIS A 101 -11.19 2.14 8.35
CA HIS A 101 -9.84 2.59 8.04
C HIS A 101 -9.19 1.66 7.03
N HIS A 102 -8.96 0.40 7.38
CA HIS A 102 -8.38 -0.61 6.48
C HIS A 102 -8.93 -2.00 6.82
N ALA A 103 -8.69 -2.97 5.95
CA ALA A 103 -9.04 -4.35 6.18
C ALA A 103 -7.91 -5.24 5.68
N GLU A 104 -7.65 -6.31 6.44
CA GLU A 104 -6.82 -7.43 6.04
C GLU A 104 -7.71 -8.66 5.84
N PRO A 105 -7.22 -9.77 5.25
CA PRO A 105 -8.04 -10.95 5.00
C PRO A 105 -8.79 -11.49 6.23
N HIS A 106 -8.27 -11.23 7.43
CA HIS A 106 -8.79 -11.79 8.68
C HIS A 106 -9.34 -10.76 9.66
N TYR A 107 -9.29 -9.45 9.37
CA TYR A 107 -9.86 -8.43 10.25
C TYR A 107 -10.22 -7.13 9.53
N LEU A 108 -11.17 -6.39 10.10
CA LEU A 108 -11.50 -5.02 9.74
C LEU A 108 -10.98 -4.07 10.84
N MET A 109 -10.28 -3.01 10.45
CA MET A 109 -9.91 -1.92 11.34
C MET A 109 -10.89 -0.76 11.16
N LEU A 110 -11.60 -0.43 12.23
CA LEU A 110 -12.45 0.75 12.30
C LEU A 110 -11.80 1.84 13.17
N VAL A 111 -12.14 3.09 12.89
CA VAL A 111 -11.61 4.23 13.65
C VAL A 111 -12.68 5.30 13.90
N ASN A 112 -12.63 5.92 15.07
CA ASN A 112 -13.44 7.09 15.44
C ASN A 112 -12.55 8.16 16.08
N TRP A 113 -12.69 9.41 15.64
CA TRP A 113 -12.04 10.57 16.24
C TRP A 113 -13.02 11.25 17.19
N ILE A 114 -12.86 11.04 18.49
CA ILE A 114 -13.86 11.47 19.49
C ILE A 114 -13.80 12.94 19.96
N PRO A 115 -12.68 13.70 19.82
CA PRO A 115 -12.67 15.10 20.21
C PRO A 115 -13.21 16.00 19.09
N ASP A 116 -13.68 17.20 19.46
CA ASP A 116 -14.24 18.17 18.52
C ASP A 116 -13.17 18.94 17.71
N THR A 117 -11.90 18.53 17.84
CA THR A 117 -10.77 19.08 17.09
C THR A 117 -10.68 18.48 15.69
N PRO A 118 -9.96 19.10 14.74
CA PRO A 118 -9.69 18.49 13.45
C PRO A 118 -9.11 17.08 13.60
N ASN A 119 -9.64 16.14 12.80
CA ASN A 119 -9.16 14.76 12.79
C ASN A 119 -7.76 14.68 12.18
N THR A 120 -6.79 14.16 12.96
CA THR A 120 -5.39 14.00 12.53
C THR A 120 -5.01 12.55 12.25
N ILE A 121 -5.98 11.61 12.26
CA ILE A 121 -5.72 10.22 11.87
C ILE A 121 -5.35 10.19 10.38
N PRO A 122 -4.20 9.61 10.02
CA PRO A 122 -3.82 9.47 8.63
C PRO A 122 -4.82 8.57 7.88
N ALA A 123 -5.00 8.83 6.59
CA ALA A 123 -5.76 7.91 5.76
C ALA A 123 -5.01 6.57 5.60
N ASN A 124 -5.74 5.52 5.24
CA ASN A 124 -5.16 4.22 4.91
C ASN A 124 -4.19 4.27 3.72
N ALA A 125 -3.46 3.17 3.49
CA ALA A 125 -2.50 3.04 2.39
C ALA A 125 -3.11 3.55 1.06
N THR A 126 -2.47 4.57 0.49
CA THR A 126 -2.98 5.32 -0.67
C THR A 126 -2.34 4.90 -1.98
N HIS A 127 -1.16 4.26 -1.91
CA HIS A 127 -0.36 3.91 -3.06
C HIS A 127 -0.10 2.41 -3.13
N ARG A 128 -0.11 1.87 -4.35
CA ARG A 128 0.47 0.58 -4.67
C ARG A 128 1.86 0.79 -5.22
N LEU A 129 2.79 -0.07 -4.85
CA LEU A 129 4.14 -0.03 -5.38
C LEU A 129 4.27 -1.01 -6.54
N ARG A 130 4.90 -0.57 -7.62
CA ARG A 130 5.23 -1.37 -8.80
C ARG A 130 6.67 -1.13 -9.19
N ILE A 131 7.26 -2.13 -9.84
CA ILE A 131 8.58 -2.03 -10.44
C ILE A 131 8.53 -2.27 -11.94
N GLY A 132 9.53 -1.74 -12.63
CA GLY A 132 9.93 -2.17 -13.97
C GLY A 132 11.42 -2.41 -14.00
N ALA A 133 11.83 -3.56 -14.50
CA ALA A 133 13.23 -4.00 -14.50
C ALA A 133 13.88 -3.73 -15.85
N ILE A 134 14.84 -2.82 -15.89
CA ILE A 134 15.75 -2.65 -17.01
C ILE A 134 16.91 -3.64 -16.79
N VAL A 135 16.82 -4.79 -17.45
CA VAL A 135 17.89 -5.79 -17.46
C VAL A 135 18.62 -5.67 -18.79
N LEU A 136 19.84 -5.13 -18.77
CA LEU A 136 20.65 -4.92 -19.97
C LEU A 136 21.89 -5.81 -19.92
N ASN A 137 22.13 -6.58 -20.99
CA ASN A 137 23.34 -7.39 -21.11
C ASN A 137 24.51 -6.61 -21.76
N GLU A 138 25.70 -7.20 -21.78
CA GLU A 138 26.92 -6.59 -22.34
C GLU A 138 26.83 -6.32 -23.86
N LYS A 139 25.91 -6.98 -24.56
CA LYS A 139 25.65 -6.78 -26.00
C LYS A 139 24.67 -5.65 -26.28
N ARG A 140 24.24 -4.90 -25.25
CA ARG A 140 23.21 -3.85 -25.32
C ARG A 140 21.83 -4.38 -25.73
N GLU A 141 21.51 -5.59 -25.31
CA GLU A 141 20.18 -6.18 -25.47
C GLU A 141 19.43 -6.11 -24.12
N LEU A 142 18.19 -5.62 -24.18
CA LEU A 142 17.25 -5.59 -23.06
C LEU A 142 16.49 -6.90 -22.97
N LEU A 143 16.33 -7.40 -21.75
CA LEU A 143 15.34 -8.44 -21.50
C LEU A 143 13.94 -7.84 -21.60
N VAL A 144 13.13 -8.39 -22.49
CA VAL A 144 11.76 -7.94 -22.74
C VAL A 144 10.80 -9.11 -22.75
N VAL A 145 9.54 -8.82 -22.40
CA VAL A 145 8.45 -9.78 -22.27
C VAL A 145 7.21 -9.35 -23.07
N LEU A 146 6.39 -10.32 -23.46
CA LEU A 146 5.02 -10.14 -23.97
C LEU A 146 4.00 -10.50 -22.88
N GLU A 147 3.07 -9.60 -22.59
CA GLU A 147 1.98 -9.90 -21.64
C GLU A 147 1.04 -10.98 -22.19
N LYS A 148 0.80 -12.03 -21.39
CA LYS A 148 -0.28 -13.01 -21.63
C LYS A 148 -1.63 -12.53 -21.16
N HIS A 149 -1.63 -11.69 -20.12
CA HIS A 149 -2.81 -11.13 -19.47
C HIS A 149 -2.62 -9.63 -19.26
N GLY A 150 -3.71 -8.87 -19.30
CA GLY A 150 -3.66 -7.43 -19.08
C GLY A 150 -3.84 -6.61 -20.35
N LYS A 151 -3.31 -5.38 -20.32
CA LYS A 151 -3.62 -4.34 -21.32
C LYS A 151 -2.93 -4.59 -22.66
N PHE A 152 -1.77 -5.26 -22.64
CA PHE A 152 -0.96 -5.51 -23.83
C PHE A 152 -1.12 -6.92 -24.39
N LYS A 153 -2.04 -7.72 -23.85
CA LYS A 153 -2.34 -9.06 -24.36
C LYS A 153 -2.64 -9.03 -25.87
N GLY A 154 -1.91 -9.85 -26.62
CA GLY A 154 -2.11 -10.02 -28.07
C GLY A 154 -1.75 -8.80 -28.92
N THR A 155 -1.15 -7.76 -28.33
CA THR A 155 -0.71 -6.56 -29.07
C THR A 155 0.64 -6.74 -29.77
N GLY A 156 1.43 -7.74 -29.36
CA GLY A 156 2.79 -7.96 -29.83
C GLY A 156 3.80 -6.91 -29.35
N ILE A 157 3.43 -6.07 -28.38
CA ILE A 157 4.30 -5.04 -27.81
C ILE A 157 5.24 -5.66 -26.79
N TRP A 158 6.54 -5.57 -27.04
CA TRP A 158 7.58 -5.99 -26.11
C TRP A 158 7.83 -4.91 -25.07
N LYS A 159 7.75 -5.26 -23.79
CA LYS A 159 8.01 -4.36 -22.67
C LYS A 159 9.08 -4.93 -21.75
N ILE A 160 9.66 -4.08 -20.91
CA ILE A 160 10.47 -4.55 -19.78
C ILE A 160 9.61 -5.39 -18.81
N PRO A 161 10.21 -6.34 -18.06
CA PRO A 161 9.53 -7.02 -16.96
C PRO A 161 8.96 -6.03 -15.95
N THR A 162 7.76 -6.27 -15.45
CA THR A 162 7.09 -5.35 -14.52
C THR A 162 6.22 -6.09 -13.52
N GLY A 163 6.26 -5.65 -12.27
CA GLY A 163 5.61 -6.34 -11.17
C GLY A 163 4.98 -5.44 -10.12
N ILE A 164 4.32 -6.06 -9.15
CA ILE A 164 3.86 -5.40 -7.92
C ILE A 164 4.86 -5.76 -6.81
N VAL A 165 5.19 -4.80 -5.96
CA VAL A 165 5.96 -5.10 -4.74
C VAL A 165 4.98 -5.55 -3.68
N ASP A 166 5.23 -6.71 -3.10
CA ASP A 166 4.36 -7.32 -2.09
C ASP A 166 4.46 -6.60 -0.73
N GLU A 167 3.49 -6.86 0.14
CA GLU A 167 3.49 -6.30 1.50
C GLU A 167 4.74 -6.77 2.26
N GLY A 168 5.52 -5.81 2.77
CA GLY A 168 6.75 -6.08 3.50
C GLY A 168 7.95 -6.43 2.61
N GLU A 169 7.82 -6.37 1.28
CA GLU A 169 8.89 -6.64 0.34
C GLU A 169 9.69 -5.36 -0.01
N ASP A 170 11.02 -5.48 -0.08
CA ASP A 170 11.88 -4.40 -0.56
C ASP A 170 11.76 -4.21 -2.08
N ILE A 171 11.91 -2.98 -2.58
CA ILE A 171 11.83 -2.68 -4.02
C ILE A 171 12.86 -3.49 -4.83
N PHE A 172 14.08 -3.65 -4.32
CA PHE A 172 15.13 -4.42 -5.00
C PHE A 172 14.84 -5.93 -5.00
N SER A 173 14.23 -6.44 -3.92
CA SER A 173 13.82 -7.83 -3.80
C SER A 173 12.68 -8.14 -4.76
N GLY A 174 11.64 -7.28 -4.79
CA GLY A 174 10.53 -7.41 -5.74
C GLY A 174 10.99 -7.33 -7.19
N ALA A 175 11.89 -6.42 -7.53
CA ALA A 175 12.46 -6.36 -8.89
C ALA A 175 13.19 -7.66 -9.29
N THR A 176 13.94 -8.26 -8.37
CA THR A 176 14.67 -9.53 -8.59
C THR A 176 13.72 -10.71 -8.73
N ARG A 177 12.71 -10.79 -7.86
CA ARG A 177 11.67 -11.83 -7.89
C ARG A 177 10.90 -11.79 -9.21
N GLU A 178 10.40 -10.63 -9.60
CA GLU A 178 9.55 -10.46 -10.79
C GLU A 178 10.28 -10.81 -12.09
N VAL A 179 11.55 -10.42 -12.24
CA VAL A 179 12.35 -10.86 -13.40
C VAL A 179 12.50 -12.38 -13.41
N LYS A 180 12.77 -12.98 -12.25
CA LYS A 180 12.96 -14.43 -12.13
C LYS A 180 11.67 -15.20 -12.44
N GLU A 181 10.53 -14.73 -11.93
CA GLU A 181 9.21 -15.34 -12.17
C GLU A 181 8.79 -15.24 -13.64
N GLU A 182 8.90 -14.07 -14.26
CA GLU A 182 8.49 -13.92 -15.66
C GLU A 182 9.43 -14.67 -16.62
N THR A 183 10.75 -14.61 -16.40
CA THR A 183 11.74 -14.97 -17.43
C THR A 183 12.71 -16.09 -17.08
N GLY A 184 12.77 -16.50 -15.80
CA GLY A 184 13.76 -17.45 -15.29
C GLY A 184 15.17 -16.89 -15.14
N VAL A 185 15.43 -15.63 -15.55
CA VAL A 185 16.76 -15.01 -15.52
C VAL A 185 17.11 -14.56 -14.09
N ASP A 186 18.30 -14.92 -13.64
CA ASP A 186 18.86 -14.44 -12.38
C ASP A 186 19.46 -13.05 -12.60
N THR A 187 19.19 -12.14 -11.67
CA THR A 187 19.64 -10.76 -11.77
C THR A 187 20.18 -10.24 -10.45
N GLU A 188 21.00 -9.21 -10.55
CA GLU A 188 21.46 -8.40 -9.43
C GLU A 188 20.93 -6.99 -9.59
N PHE A 189 20.30 -6.48 -8.54
CA PHE A 189 19.84 -5.10 -8.49
C PHE A 189 21.03 -4.13 -8.48
N ILE A 190 20.97 -3.08 -9.31
CA ILE A 190 21.97 -2.01 -9.33
C ILE A 190 21.42 -0.77 -8.62
N ASP A 191 20.44 -0.09 -9.21
CA ASP A 191 19.88 1.14 -8.66
C ASP A 191 18.46 1.42 -9.17
N VAL A 192 17.75 2.29 -8.45
CA VAL A 192 16.53 2.93 -8.97
C VAL A 192 16.95 4.10 -9.85
N LEU A 193 16.62 4.06 -11.14
CA LEU A 193 16.93 5.13 -12.08
C LEU A 193 15.90 6.25 -12.04
N ALA A 194 14.63 5.92 -11.90
CA ALA A 194 13.54 6.88 -11.85
C ALA A 194 12.32 6.30 -11.16
N PHE A 195 11.38 7.16 -10.78
CA PHE A 195 10.05 6.73 -10.38
C PHE A 195 8.96 7.64 -10.97
N ARG A 196 7.76 7.09 -11.11
CA ARG A 196 6.58 7.79 -11.63
C ARG A 196 5.41 7.58 -10.69
N GLN A 197 4.61 8.61 -10.50
CA GLN A 197 3.29 8.49 -9.88
C GLN A 197 2.16 8.52 -10.92
N MET A 198 1.11 7.74 -10.68
CA MET A 198 -0.12 7.78 -11.44
C MET A 198 -1.32 7.67 -10.49
N HIS A 199 -2.33 8.52 -10.63
CA HIS A 199 -3.45 8.57 -9.70
C HIS A 199 -4.66 7.78 -10.18
N LYS A 200 -5.41 7.21 -9.23
CA LYS A 200 -6.70 6.53 -9.45
C LYS A 200 -6.62 5.39 -10.47
N THR A 201 -5.57 4.57 -10.35
CA THR A 201 -5.27 3.43 -11.23
C THR A 201 -6.05 2.18 -10.85
N PHE A 202 -6.23 1.94 -9.54
CA PHE A 202 -6.86 0.73 -9.02
C PHE A 202 -7.66 1.04 -7.76
N PHE A 203 -9.00 0.92 -7.84
CA PHE A 203 -9.92 1.28 -6.75
C PHE A 203 -9.62 2.65 -6.13
N GLU A 204 -9.43 3.67 -6.97
CA GLU A 204 -9.08 5.05 -6.59
C GLU A 204 -7.71 5.24 -5.90
N LYS A 205 -6.95 4.17 -5.68
CA LYS A 205 -5.56 4.24 -5.22
C LYS A 205 -4.63 4.73 -6.33
N SER A 206 -3.50 5.26 -5.92
CA SER A 206 -2.44 5.69 -6.83
C SER A 206 -1.39 4.59 -6.99
N ASP A 207 -0.62 4.62 -8.07
CA ASP A 207 0.54 3.76 -8.28
C ASP A 207 1.81 4.60 -8.16
N LEU A 208 2.80 4.08 -7.43
CA LEU A 208 4.20 4.49 -7.54
C LEU A 208 4.96 3.40 -8.31
N PHE A 209 5.50 3.77 -9.45
CA PHE A 209 6.24 2.87 -10.32
C PHE A 209 7.72 3.20 -10.28
N PHE A 210 8.57 2.25 -9.88
CA PHE A 210 10.03 2.40 -9.82
C PHE A 210 10.70 1.71 -11.00
N LEU A 211 11.53 2.44 -11.71
CA LEU A 211 12.34 1.93 -12.81
C LEU A 211 13.70 1.51 -12.26
N CYS A 212 13.97 0.21 -12.25
CA CYS A 212 15.15 -0.38 -11.60
C CYS A 212 16.14 -0.86 -12.66
N MET A 213 17.40 -0.45 -12.56
CA MET A 213 18.50 -1.01 -13.34
C MET A 213 18.95 -2.31 -12.70
N MET A 214 19.17 -3.33 -13.51
CA MET A 214 19.59 -4.65 -13.07
C MET A 214 20.63 -5.22 -14.01
N ARG A 215 21.54 -6.02 -13.44
CA ARG A 215 22.55 -6.77 -14.18
C ARG A 215 22.12 -8.24 -14.29
N PRO A 216 22.09 -8.84 -15.48
CA PRO A 216 21.87 -10.27 -15.59
C PRO A 216 23.05 -11.06 -15.06
N LEU A 217 22.75 -12.13 -14.32
CA LEU A 217 23.70 -13.14 -13.85
C LEU A 217 23.59 -14.45 -14.65
N SER A 218 22.46 -14.66 -15.33
CA SER A 218 22.23 -15.73 -16.29
C SER A 218 21.59 -15.18 -17.57
N PHE A 219 21.56 -15.99 -18.64
CA PHE A 219 21.10 -15.54 -19.96
C PHE A 219 20.07 -16.48 -20.60
N ASP A 220 19.94 -17.71 -20.09
CA ASP A 220 18.97 -18.68 -20.56
C ASP A 220 17.58 -18.29 -20.07
N ILE A 221 16.69 -18.04 -21.02
CA ILE A 221 15.32 -17.65 -20.74
C ILE A 221 14.47 -18.90 -20.56
N GLN A 222 13.76 -18.97 -19.44
CA GLN A 222 12.75 -19.99 -19.16
C GLN A 222 11.48 -19.27 -18.74
N ILE A 223 10.57 -19.08 -19.70
CA ILE A 223 9.33 -18.37 -19.45
C ILE A 223 8.42 -19.18 -18.52
N GLN A 224 7.76 -18.48 -17.61
CA GLN A 224 6.66 -19.05 -16.86
C GLN A 224 5.37 -18.87 -17.67
N ASP A 225 4.91 -19.97 -18.29
CA ASP A 225 3.75 -19.98 -19.19
C ASP A 225 2.45 -19.45 -18.55
N SER A 226 2.35 -19.32 -17.22
CA SER A 226 1.16 -18.76 -16.58
C SER A 226 1.05 -17.24 -16.71
N GLU A 227 2.15 -16.52 -16.96
CA GLU A 227 2.19 -15.05 -16.81
C GLU A 227 2.49 -14.30 -18.10
N ILE A 228 3.39 -14.83 -18.93
CA ILE A 228 3.84 -14.18 -20.16
C ILE A 228 3.68 -15.07 -21.39
N ASP A 229 3.51 -14.46 -22.56
CA ASP A 229 3.40 -15.13 -23.86
C ASP A 229 4.76 -15.34 -24.53
N GLY A 230 5.81 -14.68 -24.04
CA GLY A 230 7.17 -14.83 -24.53
C GLY A 230 8.14 -13.86 -23.86
N ALA A 231 9.43 -14.20 -23.88
CA ALA A 231 10.53 -13.35 -23.43
C ALA A 231 11.73 -13.50 -24.38
N GLN A 232 12.48 -12.42 -24.59
CA GLN A 232 13.69 -12.42 -25.40
C GLN A 232 14.68 -11.32 -24.99
N TRP A 233 15.92 -11.47 -25.45
CA TRP A 233 16.90 -10.40 -25.49
C TRP A 233 16.70 -9.58 -26.77
N MET A 234 16.35 -8.31 -26.64
CA MET A 234 16.07 -7.40 -27.75
C MET A 234 17.07 -6.23 -27.76
N PRO A 235 17.73 -5.92 -28.90
CA PRO A 235 18.60 -4.74 -28.99
C PRO A 235 17.89 -3.46 -28.50
N ILE A 236 18.56 -2.65 -27.68
CA ILE A 236 17.93 -1.46 -27.07
C ILE A 236 17.42 -0.46 -28.12
N ASP A 237 18.12 -0.35 -29.26
CA ASP A 237 17.70 0.52 -30.36
C ASP A 237 16.42 0.01 -31.03
N GLU A 238 16.24 -1.31 -31.12
CA GLU A 238 15.01 -1.93 -31.61
C GLU A 238 13.85 -1.71 -30.63
N TYR A 239 14.10 -1.89 -29.33
CA TYR A 239 13.13 -1.61 -28.28
C TYR A 239 12.65 -0.15 -28.33
N ALA A 240 13.57 0.80 -28.48
CA ALA A 240 13.27 2.23 -28.58
C ALA A 240 12.55 2.60 -29.90
N ALA A 241 12.77 1.83 -30.97
CA ALA A 241 12.15 2.02 -32.27
C ALA A 241 10.72 1.46 -32.36
N GLN A 242 10.25 0.67 -31.39
CA GLN A 242 8.87 0.16 -31.38
C GLN A 242 7.87 1.32 -31.53
N PRO A 243 6.88 1.25 -32.44
CA PRO A 243 5.91 2.33 -32.66
C PRO A 243 5.19 2.75 -31.37
N PHE A 244 4.90 1.78 -30.50
CA PHE A 244 4.29 2.03 -29.20
C PHE A 244 5.20 2.84 -28.27
N ALA A 245 6.50 2.52 -28.24
CA ALA A 245 7.48 3.26 -27.44
C ALA A 245 7.61 4.72 -27.91
N GLN A 246 7.51 4.97 -29.21
CA GLN A 246 7.55 6.32 -29.77
C GLN A 246 6.31 7.16 -29.46
N GLN A 247 5.13 6.51 -29.36
CA GLN A 247 3.86 7.19 -29.07
C GLN A 247 3.62 7.41 -27.57
N HIS A 248 4.23 6.59 -26.70
CA HIS A 248 4.03 6.65 -25.26
C HIS A 248 5.30 7.07 -24.53
N SER A 249 5.27 8.30 -24.00
CA SER A 249 6.42 8.97 -23.39
C SER A 249 7.14 8.13 -22.32
N PHE A 250 6.42 7.33 -21.53
CA PHE A 250 7.03 6.49 -20.49
C PHE A 250 8.00 5.43 -21.04
N PHE A 251 7.62 4.72 -22.11
CA PHE A 251 8.45 3.66 -22.70
C PHE A 251 9.69 4.25 -23.35
N LYS A 252 9.52 5.40 -24.01
CA LYS A 252 10.64 6.22 -24.50
C LYS A 252 11.57 6.64 -23.36
N TYR A 253 11.04 7.16 -22.26
CA TYR A 253 11.87 7.55 -21.11
C TYR A 253 12.63 6.36 -20.51
N ALA A 254 12.05 5.17 -20.45
CA ALA A 254 12.76 3.98 -19.97
C ALA A 254 13.99 3.65 -20.83
N ALA A 255 13.83 3.70 -22.16
CA ALA A 255 14.95 3.51 -23.09
C ALA A 255 15.99 4.64 -22.99
N ASP A 256 15.55 5.90 -22.99
CA ASP A 256 16.42 7.07 -22.92
C ASP A 256 17.24 7.10 -21.62
N ILE A 257 16.63 6.75 -20.49
CA ILE A 257 17.29 6.67 -19.19
C ILE A 257 18.27 5.49 -19.14
N CYS A 258 17.91 4.34 -19.71
CA CYS A 258 18.83 3.20 -19.84
C CYS A 258 20.07 3.58 -20.66
N LEU A 259 19.88 4.21 -21.82
CA LEU A 259 20.98 4.70 -22.66
C LEU A 259 21.83 5.75 -21.91
N ALA A 260 21.20 6.69 -21.20
CA ALA A 260 21.92 7.68 -20.40
C ALA A 260 22.75 7.04 -19.26
N LYS A 261 22.25 5.96 -18.64
CA LYS A 261 22.96 5.18 -17.62
C LYS A 261 24.23 4.56 -18.18
N VAL A 262 24.15 3.95 -19.36
CA VAL A 262 25.29 3.24 -19.96
C VAL A 262 26.28 4.18 -20.65
N GLU A 263 25.81 5.26 -21.28
CA GLU A 263 26.66 6.10 -22.15
C GLU A 263 27.06 7.44 -21.55
N LYS A 264 26.25 7.98 -20.64
CA LYS A 264 26.38 9.38 -20.18
C LYS A 264 26.65 9.48 -18.68
N GLY A 265 26.87 8.35 -18.01
CA GLY A 265 27.15 8.30 -16.57
C GLY A 265 25.95 8.72 -15.70
N TYR A 266 24.71 8.49 -16.14
CA TYR A 266 23.53 8.74 -15.31
C TYR A 266 23.61 7.89 -14.02
N THR A 267 23.49 8.53 -12.86
CA THR A 267 23.54 7.86 -11.55
C THR A 267 22.14 7.73 -10.99
N GLY A 268 21.72 6.51 -10.64
CA GLY A 268 20.47 6.27 -9.92
C GLY A 268 20.66 6.32 -8.41
N PHE A 269 19.71 5.73 -7.69
CA PHE A 269 19.68 5.63 -6.24
C PHE A 269 19.91 4.19 -5.78
N THR A 270 20.97 3.95 -5.01
CA THR A 270 21.31 2.63 -4.45
C THR A 270 20.79 2.50 -3.01
N PRO A 271 20.25 1.33 -2.62
CA PRO A 271 19.84 1.08 -1.26
C PRO A 271 21.06 0.95 -0.35
N ARG A 272 21.08 1.73 0.73
CA ARG A 272 22.08 1.62 1.81
C ARG A 272 21.38 1.13 3.07
N PRO A 273 21.83 0.01 3.67
CA PRO A 273 21.24 -0.46 4.92
C PRO A 273 21.50 0.57 6.02
N THR A 274 20.45 0.87 6.76
CA THR A 274 20.44 1.71 7.94
C THR A 274 19.67 1.00 9.04
N THR A 275 19.94 1.35 10.29
CA THR A 275 19.19 0.84 11.44
C THR A 275 18.31 1.95 11.98
N PHE A 276 17.01 1.70 12.09
CA PHE A 276 16.10 2.58 12.81
C PHE A 276 15.89 2.07 14.25
N PHE A 277 15.19 2.83 15.09
CA PHE A 277 14.89 2.41 16.47
C PHE A 277 14.31 0.97 16.49
N ASN A 278 14.85 0.10 17.35
CA ASN A 278 14.57 -1.34 17.50
C ASN A 278 15.38 -2.32 16.62
N ASP A 279 16.58 -1.93 16.14
CA ASP A 279 17.51 -2.79 15.39
C ASP A 279 16.95 -3.38 14.08
N GLN A 280 15.79 -2.90 13.63
CA GLN A 280 15.24 -3.28 12.34
C GLN A 280 16.03 -2.63 11.21
N ILE A 281 16.45 -3.45 10.24
CA ILE A 281 17.12 -2.98 9.03
C ILE A 281 16.09 -2.23 8.17
N SER A 282 16.47 -1.05 7.72
CA SER A 282 15.78 -0.26 6.70
C SER A 282 16.75 0.12 5.60
N TYR A 283 16.24 0.45 4.41
CA TYR A 283 17.09 0.84 3.28
C TYR A 283 16.85 2.29 2.88
N LEU A 284 17.91 3.10 2.91
CA LEU A 284 17.92 4.45 2.37
C LEU A 284 18.41 4.43 0.94
N TYR A 285 17.58 4.85 -0.02
CA TYR A 285 17.95 4.96 -1.43
C TYR A 285 18.65 6.30 -1.67
N VAL A 286 19.96 6.27 -1.95
CA VAL A 286 20.79 7.47 -2.13
C VAL A 286 21.55 7.45 -3.45
N ASN A 287 21.80 8.63 -4.01
CA ASN A 287 22.65 8.74 -5.18
C ASN A 287 24.12 8.48 -4.78
N GLU A 288 24.79 7.55 -5.48
CA GLU A 288 26.20 7.20 -5.20
C GLU A 288 27.20 8.35 -5.33
N ALA A 289 26.86 9.42 -6.07
CA ALA A 289 27.72 10.61 -6.18
C ALA A 289 27.87 11.35 -4.83
N LEU A 290 26.98 11.07 -3.87
CA LEU A 290 27.19 11.42 -2.48
C LEU A 290 28.10 10.36 -1.86
N ASN A 291 29.42 10.56 -1.92
CA ASN A 291 30.38 9.85 -1.06
C ASN A 291 30.14 10.26 0.41
N LEU A 292 29.06 9.74 1.01
CA LEU A 292 28.76 9.84 2.44
C LEU A 292 29.54 8.78 3.22
#